data_AF-A0A925DIV2-F1
#
_entry.id   AF-A0A925DIV2-F1
#
_cell.length_a   1.000
_cell.length_b   1.000
_cell.length_c   1.000
_cell.angle_alpha   90.00
_cell.angle_beta   90.00
_cell.angle_gamma   90.00
#
_symmetry.space_group_name_H-M   'P 1'
#
loop_
_entity.id
_entity.type
_entity.pdbx_description
1 polymer ?
#
loop_
_entity_poly.entity_id
_entity_poly.type
_entity_poly.pdbx_seq_one_letter_code
_entity_poly.pdbx_strand_id
1 'polypeptide(L)'
;MKRRKIHTDLKILVAMNALPVEYKKTIHRSQLKRYGNTDAGEFYGNELSVVVGREIEWIKRFGDFPTAKNISISILKLFVFFRSVAAKTKGFNKALHKEREFFVELAQRFKNFISIKCFSKLIGIDETTLREWIRQVRVKCSDSLINHCRKVHSIQLLVPEIRKMKSLLTCEEFKFWPLRSVYFYALNNKIVSMGLSTWYKYAAILNTERLKPKSVKQLKKGIRASKPNELWHADVTYFSIDKLRFYIYTVIDNFSRFPLSVEVHTKLCGKFRAQTFKNSLRKALGIDPSLENLKLMTDGGPENFNVNVTEFIQNIDGVEIKHIKALSDGWPSNSMAEALNRVLKTFYLNNMDIRTLTGLIEKLNFAIQDFAFERPHGILKGLTPYQVYT
;
A
#
# COMPACT_ATOMS: atom_id res chain seq x y z
N MET A 1 -31.10 69.67 11.51
CA MET A 1 -29.76 69.26 10.99
C MET A 1 -29.34 67.95 11.64
N LYS A 2 -29.08 66.89 10.85
CA LYS A 2 -28.52 65.62 11.38
C LYS A 2 -27.15 65.91 12.02
N ARG A 3 -26.97 65.56 13.30
CA ARG A 3 -25.64 65.57 13.96
C ARG A 3 -24.73 64.59 13.22
N ARG A 4 -23.80 65.08 12.39
CA ARG A 4 -22.78 64.24 11.75
C ARG A 4 -21.80 63.76 12.83
N LYS A 5 -21.56 62.45 12.89
CA LYS A 5 -20.48 61.89 13.73
C LYS A 5 -19.14 62.23 13.06
N ILE A 6 -18.19 62.77 13.81
CA ILE A 6 -16.87 63.19 13.28
C ILE A 6 -15.89 62.01 13.36
N HIS A 7 -15.20 61.74 12.24
CA HIS A 7 -14.17 60.71 12.11
C HIS A 7 -12.97 60.98 13.02
N THR A 8 -12.34 59.94 13.57
CA THR A 8 -11.24 60.06 14.53
C THR A 8 -10.01 60.75 13.92
N ASP A 9 -9.66 60.40 12.68
CA ASP A 9 -8.54 61.05 11.94
C ASP A 9 -8.70 62.56 11.83
N LEU A 10 -9.95 63.03 11.69
CA LEU A 10 -10.21 64.47 11.61
C LEU A 10 -9.96 65.16 12.95
N LYS A 11 -10.24 64.49 14.08
CA LYS A 11 -9.93 65.00 15.43
C LYS A 11 -8.42 65.07 15.65
N ILE A 12 -7.70 64.02 15.23
CA ILE A 12 -6.23 63.95 15.30
C ILE A 12 -5.60 65.07 14.45
N LEU A 13 -6.07 65.26 13.21
CA LEU A 13 -5.58 66.33 12.33
C LEU A 13 -5.85 67.74 12.89
N VAL A 14 -6.95 67.94 13.63
CA VAL A 14 -7.20 69.22 14.32
C VAL A 14 -6.26 69.40 15.52
N ALA A 15 -6.07 68.35 16.33
CA ALA A 15 -5.13 68.35 17.46
C ALA A 15 -3.68 68.63 17.03
N MET A 16 -3.26 68.08 15.88
CA MET A 16 -1.93 68.29 15.30
C MET A 16 -1.81 69.60 14.49
N ASN A 17 -2.87 70.42 14.45
CA ASN A 17 -2.96 71.63 13.61
C ASN A 17 -2.67 71.39 12.11
N ALA A 18 -3.02 70.20 11.61
CA ALA A 18 -2.74 69.73 10.25
C ALA A 18 -4.01 69.60 9.37
N LEU A 19 -5.17 70.06 9.86
CA LEU A 19 -6.42 69.97 9.11
C LEU A 19 -6.46 70.98 7.94
N PRO A 20 -6.75 70.55 6.69
CA PRO A 20 -6.89 71.45 5.54
C PRO A 20 -7.92 72.56 5.75
N VAL A 21 -7.64 73.73 5.17
CA VAL A 21 -8.45 74.96 5.36
C VAL A 21 -9.87 74.79 4.85
N GLU A 22 -10.11 74.02 3.77
CA GLU A 22 -11.47 73.78 3.28
C GLU A 22 -12.31 73.00 4.31
N TYR A 23 -11.71 72.01 4.97
CA TYR A 23 -12.39 71.22 6.00
C TYR A 23 -12.60 72.00 7.29
N LYS A 24 -11.66 72.86 7.69
CA LYS A 24 -11.77 73.70 8.88
C LYS A 24 -13.00 74.61 8.84
N LYS A 25 -13.39 75.12 7.66
CA LYS A 25 -14.59 75.95 7.45
C LYS A 25 -15.91 75.19 7.65
N THR A 26 -15.91 73.87 7.50
CA THR A 26 -17.11 73.03 7.60
C THR A 26 -17.43 72.56 9.02
N ILE A 27 -16.52 72.81 9.99
CA ILE A 27 -16.63 72.33 11.37
C ILE A 27 -16.95 73.51 12.29
N HIS A 28 -17.88 73.29 13.20
CA HIS A 28 -18.27 74.31 14.17
C HIS A 28 -17.08 74.72 15.06
N ARG A 29 -16.92 76.03 15.29
CA ARG A 29 -15.79 76.63 16.03
C ARG A 29 -15.55 76.00 17.41
N SER A 30 -16.62 75.63 18.12
CA SER A 30 -16.51 74.96 19.44
C SER A 30 -15.90 73.56 19.36
N GLN A 31 -16.11 72.83 18.27
CA GLN A 31 -15.51 71.51 18.07
C GLN A 31 -14.05 71.63 17.65
N LEU A 32 -13.70 72.60 16.80
CA LEU A 32 -12.31 72.90 16.48
C LEU A 32 -11.50 73.26 17.72
N LYS A 33 -12.07 74.09 18.62
CA LYS A 33 -11.44 74.44 19.89
C LYS A 33 -11.30 73.22 20.82
N ARG A 34 -12.34 72.37 20.89
CA ARG A 34 -12.32 71.16 21.70
C ARG A 34 -11.22 70.19 21.25
N TYR A 35 -11.14 69.89 19.95
CA TYR A 35 -10.15 68.94 19.43
C TYR A 35 -8.74 69.54 19.38
N GLY A 36 -8.60 70.85 19.14
CA GLY A 36 -7.30 71.53 19.13
C GLY A 36 -6.65 71.67 20.50
N ASN A 37 -7.42 71.52 21.58
CA ASN A 37 -6.92 71.52 22.95
C ASN A 37 -6.62 70.11 23.50
N THR A 38 -6.88 69.06 22.72
CA THR A 38 -6.57 67.66 23.10
C THR A 38 -5.21 67.29 22.54
N ASP A 39 -4.33 66.69 23.34
CA ASP A 39 -3.07 66.16 22.82
C ASP A 39 -3.36 64.99 21.87
N ALA A 40 -2.74 65.00 20.70
CA ALA A 40 -2.84 63.91 19.73
C ALA A 40 -2.37 62.56 20.33
N GLY A 41 -1.46 62.60 21.31
CA GLY A 41 -1.00 61.43 22.07
C GLY A 41 -2.07 60.77 22.96
N GLU A 42 -3.12 61.50 23.36
CA GLU A 42 -4.18 60.97 24.24
C GLU A 42 -5.21 60.09 23.50
N PHE A 43 -5.21 60.09 22.16
CA PHE A 43 -6.08 59.21 21.39
C PHE A 43 -5.56 57.76 21.47
N TYR A 44 -6.32 56.90 22.14
CA TYR A 44 -6.07 55.45 22.14
C TYR A 44 -5.91 54.92 20.71
N GLY A 45 -4.78 54.27 20.42
CA GLY A 45 -4.43 53.79 19.09
C GLY A 45 -3.68 54.80 18.21
N ASN A 46 -3.26 55.98 18.70
CA ASN A 46 -2.44 56.93 17.93
C ASN A 46 -1.10 56.30 17.48
N GLU A 47 -0.57 55.31 18.18
CA GLU A 47 0.58 54.50 17.71
C GLU A 47 0.36 53.83 16.34
N LEU A 48 -0.89 53.54 15.96
CA LEU A 48 -1.23 53.07 14.62
C LEU A 48 -0.99 54.13 13.55
N SER A 49 -1.08 55.43 13.86
CA SER A 49 -0.83 56.50 12.88
C SER A 49 0.63 56.50 12.42
N VAL A 50 1.57 56.20 13.32
CA VAL A 50 2.99 56.04 13.03
C VAL A 50 3.26 54.78 12.20
N VAL A 51 2.63 53.65 12.56
CA VAL A 51 2.75 52.39 11.82
C VAL A 51 2.17 52.52 10.41
N VAL A 52 0.95 53.08 10.30
CA VAL A 52 0.28 53.34 9.02
C VAL A 52 1.05 54.35 8.18
N GLY A 53 1.65 55.38 8.80
CA GLY A 53 2.53 56.33 8.11
C GLY A 53 3.73 55.64 7.44
N ARG A 54 4.41 54.72 8.14
CA ARG A 54 5.51 53.93 7.58
C ARG A 54 5.06 53.01 6.45
N GLU A 55 3.92 52.33 6.61
CA GLU A 55 3.35 51.46 5.55
C GLU A 55 2.93 52.27 4.31
N ILE A 56 2.33 53.46 4.50
CA ILE A 56 1.99 54.38 3.41
C ILE A 56 3.24 54.88 2.69
N GLU A 57 4.33 55.16 3.41
CA GLU A 57 5.60 55.57 2.81
C GLU A 57 6.17 54.45 1.92
N TRP A 58 6.12 53.19 2.38
CA TRP A 58 6.47 52.04 1.55
C TRP A 58 5.55 51.90 0.33
N ILE A 59 4.24 52.08 0.49
CA ILE A 59 3.28 52.05 -0.64
C ILE A 59 3.57 53.16 -1.65
N LYS A 60 3.95 54.36 -1.20
CA LYS A 60 4.36 55.48 -2.05
C LYS A 60 5.66 55.17 -2.79
N ARG A 61 6.70 54.73 -2.07
CA ARG A 61 7.99 54.31 -2.66
C ARG A 61 7.82 53.15 -3.64
N PHE A 62 6.92 52.21 -3.38
CA PHE A 62 6.59 51.13 -4.31
C PHE A 62 5.77 51.62 -5.51
N GLY A 63 5.03 52.72 -5.34
CA GLY A 63 4.32 53.44 -6.40
C GLY A 63 5.25 54.22 -7.33
N ASP A 64 6.40 54.68 -6.84
CA ASP A 64 7.45 55.35 -7.63
C ASP A 64 8.11 54.41 -8.67
N PHE A 65 7.92 53.10 -8.53
CA PHE A 65 8.38 52.07 -9.48
C PHE A 65 7.21 51.26 -10.06
N PRO A 66 6.33 51.88 -10.88
CA PRO A 66 5.09 51.26 -11.35
C PRO A 66 5.34 49.98 -12.16
N THR A 67 6.42 49.93 -12.94
CA THR A 67 6.82 48.73 -13.69
C THR A 67 7.17 47.58 -12.75
N ALA A 68 8.02 47.81 -11.75
CA ALA A 68 8.42 46.78 -10.78
C ALA A 68 7.21 46.28 -9.98
N LYS A 69 6.34 47.19 -9.54
CA LYS A 69 5.08 46.86 -8.86
C LYS A 69 4.17 45.97 -9.70
N ASN A 70 3.94 46.36 -10.96
CA ASN A 70 3.08 45.59 -11.87
C ASN A 70 3.68 44.21 -12.18
N ILE A 71 5.00 44.13 -12.36
CA ILE A 71 5.72 42.86 -12.53
C ILE A 71 5.53 41.97 -11.29
N SER A 72 5.78 42.47 -10.07
CA SER A 72 5.63 41.70 -8.84
C SER A 72 4.20 41.18 -8.64
N ILE A 73 3.20 42.03 -8.87
CA ILE A 73 1.78 41.63 -8.78
C ILE A 73 1.45 40.57 -9.84
N SER A 74 1.97 40.72 -11.06
CA SER A 74 1.71 39.77 -12.16
C SER A 74 2.36 38.41 -11.88
N ILE A 75 3.59 38.39 -11.34
CA ILE A 75 4.27 37.17 -10.90
C ILE A 75 3.46 36.47 -9.80
N LEU A 76 2.95 37.21 -8.81
CA LEU A 76 2.12 36.63 -7.75
C LEU A 76 0.82 36.04 -8.30
N LYS A 77 0.15 36.74 -9.22
CA LYS A 77 -1.06 36.22 -9.90
C LYS A 77 -0.77 34.94 -10.68
N LEU A 78 0.31 34.93 -11.45
CA LEU A 78 0.75 33.76 -12.21
C LEU A 78 1.03 32.57 -11.28
N PHE A 79 1.69 32.83 -10.15
CA PHE A 79 1.98 31.83 -9.14
C PHE A 79 0.70 31.24 -8.52
N VAL A 80 -0.25 32.09 -8.12
CA VAL A 80 -1.55 31.65 -7.57
C VAL A 80 -2.32 30.81 -8.60
N PHE A 81 -2.27 31.20 -9.88
CA PHE A 81 -2.87 30.43 -10.97
C PHE A 81 -2.26 29.03 -11.08
N PHE A 82 -0.93 28.92 -11.17
CA PHE A 82 -0.24 27.63 -11.27
C PHE A 82 -0.47 26.75 -10.04
N ARG A 83 -0.52 27.33 -8.85
CA ARG A 83 -0.89 26.60 -7.62
C ARG A 83 -2.31 26.01 -7.74
N SER A 84 -3.27 26.79 -8.25
CA SER A 84 -4.65 26.33 -8.46
C SER A 84 -4.71 25.16 -9.45
N VAL A 85 -3.93 25.23 -10.53
CA VAL A 85 -3.82 24.14 -11.52
C VAL A 85 -3.23 22.90 -10.86
N ALA A 86 -2.09 23.04 -10.17
CA ALA A 86 -1.40 21.96 -9.47
C ALA A 86 -2.29 21.25 -8.44
N ALA A 87 -3.10 21.99 -7.69
CA ALA A 87 -4.04 21.43 -6.71
C ALA A 87 -5.13 20.54 -7.35
N LYS A 88 -5.50 20.81 -8.61
CA LYS A 88 -6.49 20.02 -9.36
C LYS A 88 -5.86 18.87 -10.15
N THR A 89 -4.53 18.87 -10.33
CA THR A 89 -3.83 17.83 -11.08
C THR A 89 -3.59 16.58 -10.22
N LYS A 90 -4.23 15.48 -10.61
CA LYS A 90 -4.03 14.18 -9.95
C LYS A 90 -2.56 13.74 -10.08
N GLY A 91 -1.91 13.47 -8.95
CA GLY A 91 -0.51 12.99 -8.92
C GLY A 91 0.56 14.08 -8.85
N PHE A 92 0.18 15.37 -8.80
CA PHE A 92 1.13 16.48 -8.64
C PHE A 92 2.07 16.29 -7.44
N ASN A 93 1.54 15.96 -6.26
CA ASN A 93 2.35 15.73 -5.06
C ASN A 93 3.37 14.59 -5.23
N LYS A 94 3.05 13.56 -6.02
CA LYS A 94 3.95 12.43 -6.31
C LYS A 94 5.08 12.87 -7.24
N ALA A 95 4.77 13.68 -8.26
CA ALA A 95 5.77 14.27 -9.14
C ALA A 95 6.69 15.21 -8.36
N LEU A 96 6.12 16.06 -7.51
CA LEU A 96 6.87 16.99 -6.68
C LEU A 96 7.80 16.28 -5.68
N HIS A 97 7.35 15.18 -5.08
CA HIS A 97 8.19 14.35 -4.21
C HIS A 97 9.36 13.69 -4.96
N LYS A 98 9.20 13.40 -6.26
CA LYS A 98 10.29 12.85 -7.09
C LYS A 98 11.40 13.87 -7.28
N GLU A 99 11.04 15.14 -7.48
CA GLU A 99 11.95 16.28 -7.63
C GLU A 99 12.27 16.99 -6.29
N ARG A 100 12.12 16.30 -5.16
CA ARG A 100 12.24 16.90 -3.82
C ARG A 100 13.63 17.51 -3.55
N GLU A 101 14.68 17.02 -4.20
CA GLU A 101 16.05 17.56 -4.03
C GLU A 101 16.12 19.00 -4.53
N PHE A 102 15.69 19.25 -5.77
CA PHE A 102 15.58 20.58 -6.34
C PHE A 102 14.67 21.48 -5.49
N PHE A 103 13.54 20.94 -5.04
CA PHE A 103 12.59 21.70 -4.24
C PHE A 103 13.17 22.12 -2.88
N VAL A 104 13.92 21.24 -2.22
CA VAL A 104 14.62 21.57 -0.97
C VAL A 104 15.68 22.63 -1.19
N GLU A 105 16.43 22.57 -2.30
CA GLU A 105 17.41 23.60 -2.65
C GLU A 105 16.75 24.97 -2.84
N LEU A 106 15.62 25.01 -3.55
CA LEU A 106 14.81 26.22 -3.70
C LEU A 106 14.37 26.76 -2.34
N ALA A 107 13.83 25.91 -1.46
CA ALA A 107 13.41 26.32 -0.12
C ALA A 107 14.57 26.93 0.71
N GLN A 108 15.80 26.43 0.53
CA GLN A 108 16.98 27.00 1.19
C GLN A 108 17.34 28.39 0.66
N ARG A 109 17.30 28.60 -0.65
CA ARG A 109 17.56 29.92 -1.27
C ARG A 109 16.58 30.97 -0.76
N PHE A 110 15.32 30.58 -0.53
CA PHE A 110 14.27 31.46 -0.03
C PHE A 110 14.28 31.67 1.48
N LYS A 111 15.07 30.91 2.26
CA LYS A 111 15.08 30.95 3.73
C LYS A 111 15.39 32.34 4.31
N ASN A 112 16.23 33.11 3.63
CA ASN A 112 16.61 34.46 4.08
C ASN A 112 15.52 35.50 3.79
N PHE A 113 14.55 35.19 2.93
CA PHE A 113 13.48 36.10 2.51
C PHE A 113 12.15 35.76 3.17
N ILE A 114 11.85 34.47 3.31
CA ILE A 114 10.59 33.98 3.89
C ILE A 114 10.82 32.77 4.79
N SER A 115 9.99 32.67 5.84
CA SER A 115 10.03 31.51 6.73
C SER A 115 9.60 30.23 6.02
N ILE A 116 10.07 29.07 6.50
CA ILE A 116 9.66 27.75 5.99
C ILE A 116 8.14 27.58 6.00
N LYS A 117 7.46 28.11 7.02
CA LYS A 117 6.00 28.12 7.13
C LYS A 117 5.33 28.96 6.03
N CYS A 118 5.92 30.10 5.68
CA CYS A 118 5.43 30.93 4.58
C CYS A 118 5.67 30.24 3.23
N PHE A 119 6.87 29.68 3.03
CA PHE A 119 7.21 28.93 1.83
C PHE A 119 6.31 27.69 1.63
N SER A 120 6.04 26.91 2.68
CA SER A 120 5.16 25.74 2.61
C SER A 120 3.73 26.14 2.23
N LYS A 121 3.20 27.20 2.85
CA LYS A 121 1.91 27.79 2.50
C LYS A 121 1.86 28.29 1.08
N LEU A 122 2.92 28.94 0.59
CA LEU A 122 3.02 29.47 -0.76
C LEU A 122 2.89 28.33 -1.79
N ILE A 123 3.68 27.27 -1.64
CA ILE A 123 3.69 26.13 -2.57
C ILE A 123 2.46 25.22 -2.39
N GLY A 124 1.91 25.11 -1.18
CA GLY A 124 0.74 24.28 -0.89
C GLY A 124 1.09 22.88 -0.42
N ILE A 125 2.25 22.75 0.24
CA ILE A 125 2.69 21.51 0.90
C ILE A 125 2.56 21.72 2.40
N ASP A 126 2.19 20.66 3.11
CA ASP A 126 2.25 20.66 4.56
C ASP A 126 3.69 20.97 5.06
N GLU A 127 3.78 21.80 6.11
CA GLU A 127 5.04 22.23 6.69
C GLU A 127 5.87 21.04 7.21
N THR A 128 5.22 20.04 7.81
CA THR A 128 5.88 18.81 8.30
C THR A 128 6.49 18.02 7.14
N THR A 129 5.80 17.94 6.00
CA THR A 129 6.27 17.25 4.81
C THR A 129 7.50 17.94 4.22
N LEU A 130 7.48 19.28 4.11
CA LEU A 130 8.64 20.04 3.64
C LEU A 130 9.84 19.89 4.60
N ARG A 131 9.61 19.98 5.91
CA ARG A 131 10.67 19.78 6.92
C ARG A 131 11.28 18.37 6.81
N GLU A 132 10.44 17.36 6.59
CA GLU A 132 10.89 15.99 6.38
C GLU A 132 11.73 15.85 5.11
N TRP A 133 11.32 16.45 3.99
CA TRP A 133 12.12 16.44 2.77
C TRP A 133 13.47 17.14 2.95
N ILE A 134 13.50 18.29 3.63
CA ILE A 134 14.76 18.98 3.95
C ILE A 134 15.68 18.05 4.74
N ARG A 135 15.16 17.33 5.74
CA ARG A 135 15.93 16.37 6.53
C ARG A 135 16.47 15.23 5.67
N GLN A 136 15.63 14.62 4.83
CA GLN A 136 16.00 13.50 3.97
C GLN A 136 17.08 13.88 2.94
N VAL A 137 17.00 15.08 2.37
CA VAL A 137 17.95 15.54 1.35
C VAL A 137 19.29 15.96 1.97
N ARG A 138 19.26 16.63 3.13
CA ARG A 138 20.46 17.19 3.76
C ARG A 138 21.20 16.22 4.67
N VAL A 139 20.50 15.28 5.28
CA VAL A 139 21.08 14.31 6.23
C VAL A 139 21.12 12.93 5.59
N LYS A 140 21.99 12.78 4.60
CA LYS A 140 22.29 11.50 3.97
C LYS A 140 23.38 10.79 4.74
N CYS A 141 23.21 9.49 4.97
CA CYS A 141 24.23 8.65 5.61
C CYS A 141 24.48 7.46 4.67
N SER A 142 25.65 7.45 4.03
CA SER A 142 26.09 6.46 3.04
C SER A 142 26.14 5.03 3.60
N ASP A 143 26.37 4.90 4.92
CA ASP A 143 26.44 3.62 5.61
C ASP A 143 25.06 2.96 5.80
N SER A 144 23.97 3.67 5.47
CA SER A 144 22.62 3.10 5.46
C SER A 144 22.27 2.60 4.07
N LEU A 145 21.72 1.37 4.00
CA LEU A 145 21.23 0.76 2.75
C LEU A 145 20.18 1.64 2.03
N ILE A 146 19.47 2.50 2.78
CA ILE A 146 18.45 3.41 2.23
C ILE A 146 18.93 4.86 2.16
N ASN A 147 20.22 5.13 2.37
CA ASN A 147 20.83 6.47 2.41
C ASN A 147 20.22 7.45 3.43
N HIS A 148 19.45 6.94 4.40
CA HIS A 148 18.86 7.74 5.47
C HIS A 148 19.64 7.57 6.77
N CYS A 149 19.86 8.66 7.49
CA CYS A 149 20.59 8.57 8.74
C CYS A 149 19.77 7.96 9.88
N ARG A 150 20.31 6.91 10.53
CA ARG A 150 19.65 6.21 11.66
C ARG A 150 19.36 7.10 12.87
N LYS A 151 20.23 8.08 13.15
CA LYS A 151 20.02 9.06 14.22
C LYS A 151 18.78 9.95 14.01
N VAL A 152 18.38 10.16 12.75
CA VAL A 152 17.22 11.00 12.38
C VAL A 152 15.99 10.13 12.08
N HIS A 153 16.20 8.99 11.43
CA HIS A 153 15.15 8.01 11.13
C HIS A 153 15.46 6.72 11.88
N SER A 154 14.97 6.62 13.12
CA SER A 154 15.23 5.50 14.03
C SER A 154 14.52 4.20 13.65
N ILE A 155 13.44 4.27 12.85
CA ILE A 155 12.63 3.11 12.41
C ILE A 155 13.29 2.37 11.23
N GLN A 156 14.61 2.35 11.17
CA GLN A 156 15.39 1.64 10.15
C GLN A 156 15.84 0.29 10.68
N LEU A 157 15.92 -0.70 9.79
CA LEU A 157 16.54 -1.97 10.14
C LEU A 157 18.03 -1.79 10.47
N LEU A 158 18.47 -2.48 11.50
CA LEU A 158 19.86 -2.57 11.89
C LEU A 158 20.63 -3.43 10.88
N VAL A 159 21.93 -3.19 10.75
CA VAL A 159 22.80 -3.96 9.85
C VAL A 159 22.72 -5.47 10.11
N PRO A 160 22.73 -5.97 11.37
CA PRO A 160 22.55 -7.40 11.63
C PRO A 160 21.20 -7.95 11.17
N GLU A 161 20.11 -7.18 11.31
CA GLU A 161 18.78 -7.58 10.84
C GLU A 161 18.74 -7.68 9.31
N ILE A 162 19.35 -6.73 8.62
CA ILE A 162 19.48 -6.76 7.15
C ILE A 162 20.29 -7.98 6.71
N ARG A 163 21.38 -8.34 7.43
CA ARG A 163 22.18 -9.53 7.14
C ARG A 163 21.36 -10.82 7.32
N LYS A 164 20.63 -10.95 8.44
CA LYS A 164 19.72 -12.09 8.68
C LYS A 164 18.64 -12.20 7.61
N MET A 165 18.05 -11.06 7.23
CA MET A 165 17.08 -11.02 6.15
C MET A 165 17.70 -11.47 4.82
N LYS A 166 18.88 -10.95 4.48
CA LYS A 166 19.60 -11.34 3.26
C LYS A 166 19.90 -12.84 3.25
N SER A 167 20.40 -13.40 4.37
CA SER A 167 20.72 -14.83 4.46
C SER A 167 19.49 -15.72 4.26
N LEU A 168 18.34 -15.36 4.84
CA LEU A 168 17.08 -16.07 4.60
C LEU A 168 16.63 -15.97 3.14
N LEU A 169 16.78 -14.80 2.52
CA LEU A 169 16.36 -14.58 1.14
C LEU A 169 17.28 -15.24 0.10
N THR A 170 18.49 -15.64 0.48
CA THR A 170 19.44 -16.37 -0.39
C THR A 170 19.59 -17.84 -0.01
N CYS A 171 18.88 -18.31 1.02
CA CYS A 171 18.94 -19.70 1.46
C CYS A 171 18.30 -20.63 0.43
N GLU A 172 18.98 -21.75 0.12
CA GLU A 172 18.51 -22.74 -0.85
C GLU A 172 17.23 -23.45 -0.36
N GLU A 173 17.09 -23.69 0.94
CA GLU A 173 15.89 -24.29 1.54
C GLU A 173 14.62 -23.50 1.21
N PHE A 174 14.72 -22.17 1.22
CA PHE A 174 13.58 -21.30 0.94
C PHE A 174 13.47 -20.91 -0.53
N LYS A 175 14.28 -21.45 -1.44
CA LYS A 175 14.34 -21.02 -2.86
C LYS A 175 12.97 -20.98 -3.54
N PHE A 176 12.13 -21.97 -3.27
CA PHE A 176 10.80 -22.09 -3.87
C PHE A 176 9.72 -21.27 -3.14
N TRP A 177 10.05 -20.65 -2.01
CA TRP A 177 9.07 -19.93 -1.21
C TRP A 177 8.86 -18.50 -1.73
N PRO A 178 7.62 -18.01 -1.80
CA PRO A 178 7.38 -16.60 -2.05
C PRO A 178 7.91 -15.76 -0.88
N LEU A 179 8.29 -14.51 -1.14
CA LEU A 179 8.80 -13.57 -0.12
C LEU A 179 7.93 -13.51 1.14
N ARG A 180 6.60 -13.62 0.97
CA ARG A 180 5.64 -13.60 2.07
C ARG A 180 5.78 -14.81 3.00
N SER A 181 6.06 -15.99 2.47
CA SER A 181 6.24 -17.21 3.26
C SER A 181 7.54 -17.15 4.05
N VAL A 182 8.63 -16.69 3.44
CA VAL A 182 9.92 -16.49 4.14
C VAL A 182 9.77 -15.47 5.27
N TYR A 183 9.01 -14.39 5.04
CA TYR A 183 8.68 -13.43 6.10
C TYR A 183 7.98 -14.09 7.29
N PHE A 184 6.93 -14.89 7.05
CA PHE A 184 6.20 -15.53 8.14
C PHE A 184 7.05 -16.58 8.86
N TYR A 185 7.90 -17.31 8.14
CA TYR A 185 8.89 -18.18 8.77
C TYR A 185 9.83 -17.40 9.68
N ALA A 186 10.39 -16.28 9.20
CA ALA A 186 11.27 -15.44 9.98
C ALA A 186 10.57 -14.85 11.23
N LEU A 187 9.30 -14.50 11.10
CA LEU A 187 8.47 -13.97 12.18
C LEU A 187 8.16 -15.04 13.23
N ASN A 188 7.68 -16.22 12.81
CA ASN A 188 7.34 -17.33 13.69
C ASN A 188 8.56 -17.82 14.49
N ASN A 189 9.74 -17.82 13.86
CA ASN A 189 11.01 -18.20 14.48
C ASN A 189 11.72 -17.04 15.21
N LYS A 190 11.07 -15.87 15.35
CA LYS A 190 11.61 -14.68 16.02
C LYS A 190 12.98 -14.23 15.48
N ILE A 191 13.27 -14.51 14.21
CA ILE A 191 14.52 -14.13 13.54
C ILE A 191 14.53 -12.62 13.25
N VAL A 192 13.35 -12.07 12.95
CA VAL A 192 13.11 -10.66 12.64
C VAL A 192 11.87 -10.12 13.35
N SER A 193 11.85 -8.83 13.65
CA SER A 193 10.75 -8.12 14.34
C SER A 193 10.07 -7.06 13.47
N MET A 194 10.33 -7.07 12.16
CA MET A 194 9.85 -6.04 11.23
C MET A 194 8.45 -6.34 10.67
N GLY A 195 7.75 -5.30 10.23
CA GLY A 195 6.48 -5.46 9.52
C GLY A 195 6.65 -5.94 8.07
N LEU A 196 5.60 -6.55 7.52
CA LEU A 196 5.59 -7.09 6.15
C LEU A 196 5.88 -6.04 5.06
N SER A 197 5.44 -4.80 5.24
CA SER A 197 5.73 -3.70 4.30
C SER A 197 7.23 -3.37 4.29
N THR A 198 7.87 -3.32 5.45
CA THR A 198 9.31 -3.14 5.62
C THR A 198 10.07 -4.30 4.98
N TRP A 199 9.63 -5.54 5.19
CA TRP A 199 10.20 -6.72 4.54
C TRP A 199 10.19 -6.60 3.01
N TYR A 200 9.06 -6.24 2.40
CA TYR A 200 9.01 -6.05 0.94
C TYR A 200 9.91 -4.91 0.46
N LYS A 201 9.92 -3.78 1.18
CA LYS A 201 10.77 -2.63 0.84
C LYS A 201 12.25 -3.02 0.82
N TYR A 202 12.73 -3.66 1.88
CA TYR A 202 14.14 -4.05 1.97
C TYR A 202 14.50 -5.20 1.02
N ALA A 203 13.59 -6.16 0.78
CA ALA A 203 13.83 -7.23 -0.19
C ALA A 203 14.01 -6.67 -1.61
N ALA A 204 13.24 -5.64 -1.98
CA ALA A 204 13.39 -4.95 -3.27
C ALA A 204 14.74 -4.23 -3.39
N ILE A 205 15.21 -3.58 -2.30
CA ILE A 205 16.51 -2.89 -2.29
C ILE A 205 17.67 -3.88 -2.35
N LEU A 206 17.56 -5.02 -1.66
CA LEU A 206 18.55 -6.09 -1.69
C LEU A 206 18.64 -6.82 -3.04
N ASN A 207 17.72 -6.51 -3.97
CA ASN A 207 17.65 -7.06 -5.32
C ASN A 207 17.78 -8.59 -5.37
N THR A 208 17.06 -9.29 -4.48
CA THR A 208 17.14 -10.75 -4.43
C THR A 208 16.41 -11.34 -5.64
N GLU A 209 17.12 -12.08 -6.49
CA GLU A 209 16.56 -12.81 -7.63
C GLU A 209 15.70 -13.97 -7.12
N ARG A 210 14.41 -13.68 -6.87
CA ARG A 210 13.44 -14.66 -6.38
C ARG A 210 12.27 -14.78 -7.33
N LEU A 211 11.70 -15.98 -7.38
CA LEU A 211 10.55 -16.29 -8.21
C LEU A 211 9.36 -15.39 -7.85
N LYS A 212 8.83 -14.70 -8.86
CA LYS A 212 7.63 -13.86 -8.73
C LYS A 212 6.46 -14.58 -9.41
N PRO A 213 5.32 -14.72 -8.72
CA PRO A 213 4.13 -15.23 -9.37
C PRO A 213 3.72 -14.26 -10.48
N LYS A 214 3.28 -14.78 -11.63
CA LYS A 214 2.69 -13.94 -12.68
C LYS A 214 1.50 -13.18 -12.12
N SER A 215 1.43 -11.88 -12.41
CA SER A 215 0.28 -11.04 -12.08
C SER A 215 -0.97 -11.59 -12.76
N VAL A 216 -1.99 -11.95 -11.97
CA VAL A 216 -3.30 -12.37 -12.49
C VAL A 216 -4.33 -11.32 -12.08
N LYS A 217 -5.26 -11.01 -12.99
CA LYS A 217 -6.43 -10.17 -12.67
C LYS A 217 -7.14 -10.78 -11.47
N GLN A 218 -7.51 -9.95 -10.49
CA GLN A 218 -8.27 -10.41 -9.34
C GLN A 218 -9.56 -11.06 -9.82
N LEU A 219 -9.67 -12.37 -9.64
CA LEU A 219 -10.92 -13.10 -9.83
C LEU A 219 -11.89 -12.72 -8.71
N LYS A 220 -13.20 -12.82 -9.00
CA LYS A 220 -14.28 -12.58 -8.03
C LYS A 220 -14.02 -13.37 -6.74
N LYS A 221 -14.49 -12.82 -5.61
CA LYS A 221 -14.31 -13.42 -4.27
C LYS A 221 -14.87 -14.86 -4.28
N GLY A 222 -13.99 -15.85 -4.27
CA GLY A 222 -14.37 -17.27 -4.22
C GLY A 222 -14.94 -17.66 -2.86
N ILE A 223 -15.61 -18.82 -2.80
CA ILE A 223 -16.15 -19.37 -1.56
C ILE A 223 -15.04 -19.73 -0.56
N ARG A 224 -15.36 -19.56 0.72
CA ARG A 224 -14.51 -19.93 1.85
C ARG A 224 -15.31 -20.83 2.77
N ALA A 225 -14.80 -22.03 3.02
CA ALA A 225 -15.26 -22.92 4.07
C ALA A 225 -15.00 -22.28 5.44
N SER A 226 -15.77 -22.75 6.43
CA SER A 226 -15.71 -22.33 7.83
C SER A 226 -14.82 -23.25 8.69
N LYS A 227 -14.65 -24.52 8.28
CA LYS A 227 -13.83 -25.51 8.96
C LYS A 227 -13.18 -26.50 7.97
N PRO A 228 -12.12 -27.24 8.38
CA PRO A 228 -11.58 -28.33 7.58
C PRO A 228 -12.66 -29.34 7.17
N ASN A 229 -12.50 -29.95 6.00
CA ASN A 229 -13.38 -30.98 5.45
C ASN A 229 -14.83 -30.56 5.15
N GLU A 230 -15.16 -29.27 5.20
CA GLU A 230 -16.48 -28.80 4.77
C GLU A 230 -16.62 -28.72 3.24
N LEU A 231 -15.55 -28.31 2.55
CA LEU A 231 -15.51 -28.14 1.10
C LEU A 231 -14.14 -28.50 0.57
N TRP A 232 -14.09 -29.49 -0.32
CA TRP A 232 -12.91 -29.81 -1.10
C TRP A 232 -13.04 -29.28 -2.51
N HIS A 233 -11.90 -28.87 -3.06
CA HIS A 233 -11.78 -28.54 -4.48
C HIS A 233 -10.88 -29.56 -5.15
N ALA A 234 -11.25 -29.99 -6.34
CA ALA A 234 -10.40 -30.87 -7.11
C ALA A 234 -10.30 -30.43 -8.57
N ASP A 235 -9.10 -30.50 -9.10
CA ASP A 235 -8.75 -30.09 -10.44
C ASP A 235 -7.66 -31.01 -11.00
N VAL A 236 -7.51 -31.03 -12.31
CA VAL A 236 -6.46 -31.76 -13.01
C VAL A 236 -5.66 -30.80 -13.85
N THR A 237 -4.34 -30.91 -13.76
CA THR A 237 -3.42 -30.15 -14.61
C THR A 237 -2.45 -31.11 -15.27
N TYR A 238 -1.65 -30.64 -16.23
CA TYR A 238 -0.62 -31.49 -16.86
C TYR A 238 0.77 -30.88 -16.76
N PHE A 239 1.78 -31.74 -16.68
CA PHE A 239 3.19 -31.38 -16.83
C PHE A 239 3.76 -32.12 -18.03
N SER A 240 4.56 -31.44 -18.85
CA SER A 240 5.10 -32.01 -20.08
C SER A 240 6.58 -32.33 -19.93
N ILE A 241 6.99 -33.54 -20.32
CA ILE A 241 8.39 -33.97 -20.42
C ILE A 241 8.59 -34.49 -21.84
N ASP A 242 9.52 -33.90 -22.60
CA ASP A 242 9.85 -34.32 -23.98
C ASP A 242 8.63 -34.60 -24.87
N LYS A 243 7.62 -33.72 -24.78
CA LYS A 243 6.32 -33.77 -25.49
C LYS A 243 5.28 -34.76 -24.94
N LEU A 244 5.63 -35.62 -24.00
CA LEU A 244 4.66 -36.46 -23.27
C LEU A 244 3.97 -35.65 -22.17
N ARG A 245 2.65 -35.80 -22.05
CA ARG A 245 1.85 -35.15 -21.01
C ARG A 245 1.56 -36.11 -19.87
N PHE A 246 1.91 -35.71 -18.66
CA PHE A 246 1.54 -36.36 -17.42
C PHE A 246 0.49 -35.53 -16.70
N TYR A 247 -0.61 -36.16 -16.29
CA TYR A 247 -1.74 -35.51 -15.65
C TYR A 247 -1.60 -35.59 -14.13
N ILE A 248 -1.59 -34.44 -13.49
CA ILE A 248 -1.51 -34.26 -12.05
C ILE A 248 -2.92 -33.96 -11.55
N TYR A 249 -3.50 -34.92 -10.84
CA TYR A 249 -4.79 -34.80 -10.19
C TYR A 249 -4.59 -34.23 -8.80
N THR A 250 -5.38 -33.25 -8.43
CA THR A 250 -5.26 -32.57 -7.14
C THR A 250 -6.59 -32.52 -6.43
N VAL A 251 -6.56 -32.72 -5.12
CA VAL A 251 -7.67 -32.51 -4.19
C VAL A 251 -7.14 -31.68 -3.03
N ILE A 252 -7.77 -30.54 -2.74
CA ILE A 252 -7.34 -29.59 -1.72
C ILE A 252 -8.53 -29.20 -0.83
N ASP A 253 -8.28 -29.16 0.48
CA ASP A 253 -9.24 -28.64 1.45
C ASP A 253 -9.38 -27.11 1.34
N ASN A 254 -10.63 -26.62 1.28
CA ASN A 254 -10.88 -25.20 1.08
C ASN A 254 -10.49 -24.35 2.29
N PHE A 255 -10.60 -24.85 3.51
CA PHE A 255 -10.35 -24.04 4.71
C PHE A 255 -8.85 -23.92 4.98
N SER A 256 -8.19 -25.05 5.15
CA SER A 256 -6.79 -25.18 5.55
C SER A 256 -5.80 -24.98 4.40
N ARG A 257 -6.23 -25.09 3.14
CA ARG A 257 -5.35 -25.22 1.96
C ARG A 257 -4.54 -26.52 1.92
N PHE A 258 -4.85 -27.49 2.77
CA PHE A 258 -4.09 -28.74 2.84
C PHE A 258 -4.35 -29.62 1.61
N PRO A 259 -3.32 -30.03 0.86
CA PRO A 259 -3.47 -30.99 -0.22
C PRO A 259 -3.79 -32.38 0.35
N LEU A 260 -4.95 -32.90 0.01
CA LEU A 260 -5.42 -34.21 0.46
C LEU A 260 -4.86 -35.33 -0.40
N SER A 261 -5.00 -35.21 -1.72
CA SER A 261 -4.37 -36.09 -2.71
C SER A 261 -3.76 -35.26 -3.83
N VAL A 262 -2.55 -35.65 -4.23
CA VAL A 262 -1.87 -35.15 -5.43
C VAL A 262 -1.21 -36.34 -6.11
N GLU A 263 -1.74 -36.76 -7.26
CA GLU A 263 -1.36 -38.01 -7.94
C GLU A 263 -1.05 -37.76 -9.42
N VAL A 264 -0.04 -38.47 -9.94
CA VAL A 264 0.42 -38.35 -11.34
C VAL A 264 -0.01 -39.58 -12.13
N HIS A 265 -0.64 -39.36 -13.28
CA HIS A 265 -1.04 -40.40 -14.21
C HIS A 265 -0.66 -40.07 -15.65
N THR A 266 -0.53 -41.11 -16.47
CA THR A 266 -0.18 -40.97 -17.90
C THR A 266 -1.37 -40.60 -18.78
N LYS A 267 -2.59 -40.69 -18.26
CA LYS A 267 -3.83 -40.44 -19.02
C LYS A 267 -4.85 -39.67 -18.18
N LEU A 268 -5.68 -38.89 -18.87
CA LEU A 268 -6.87 -38.26 -18.29
C LEU A 268 -8.02 -39.30 -18.27
N CYS A 269 -8.50 -39.67 -17.08
CA CYS A 269 -9.47 -40.76 -16.90
C CYS A 269 -10.25 -40.60 -15.58
N GLY A 270 -11.56 -40.85 -15.64
CA GLY A 270 -12.45 -40.84 -14.48
C GLY A 270 -12.10 -41.87 -13.40
N LYS A 271 -11.52 -43.02 -13.78
CA LYS A 271 -11.04 -44.03 -12.82
C LYS A 271 -9.95 -43.48 -11.89
N PHE A 272 -9.01 -42.71 -12.44
CA PHE A 272 -7.96 -42.08 -11.64
C PHE A 272 -8.53 -40.98 -10.75
N ARG A 273 -9.52 -40.21 -11.24
CA ARG A 273 -10.22 -39.22 -10.40
C ARG A 273 -10.96 -39.87 -9.22
N ALA A 274 -11.70 -40.95 -9.46
CA ALA A 274 -12.36 -41.68 -8.39
C ALA A 274 -11.34 -42.23 -7.37
N GLN A 275 -10.18 -42.71 -7.84
CA GLN A 275 -9.09 -43.14 -6.97
C GLN A 275 -8.53 -41.99 -6.12
N THR A 276 -8.33 -40.79 -6.69
CA THR A 276 -7.83 -39.65 -5.92
C THR A 276 -8.82 -39.19 -4.86
N PHE A 277 -10.13 -39.29 -5.10
CA PHE A 277 -11.14 -39.04 -4.09
C PHE A 277 -11.14 -40.09 -2.98
N LYS A 278 -11.04 -41.38 -3.32
CA LYS A 278 -10.88 -42.47 -2.33
C LYS A 278 -9.67 -42.24 -1.43
N ASN A 279 -8.53 -41.91 -2.01
CA ASN A 279 -7.29 -41.65 -1.27
C ASN A 279 -7.42 -40.39 -0.39
N SER A 280 -8.03 -39.33 -0.90
CA SER A 280 -8.30 -38.10 -0.14
C SER A 280 -9.18 -38.38 1.08
N LEU A 281 -10.23 -39.19 0.91
CA LEU A 281 -11.12 -39.54 2.00
C LEU A 281 -10.46 -40.44 3.04
N ARG A 282 -9.71 -41.47 2.62
CA ARG A 282 -8.95 -42.28 3.58
C ARG A 282 -8.01 -41.42 4.42
N LYS A 283 -7.33 -40.46 3.80
CA LYS A 283 -6.45 -39.52 4.50
C LYS A 283 -7.23 -38.63 5.47
N ALA A 284 -8.37 -38.09 5.05
CA ALA A 284 -9.20 -37.23 5.88
C ALA A 284 -9.77 -37.99 7.09
N LEU A 285 -10.36 -39.17 6.87
CA LEU A 285 -10.90 -40.02 7.94
C LEU A 285 -9.83 -40.55 8.90
N GLY A 286 -8.60 -40.74 8.42
CA GLY A 286 -7.47 -41.08 9.28
C GLY A 286 -7.03 -39.95 10.23
N ILE A 287 -7.45 -38.71 9.97
CA ILE A 287 -7.14 -37.53 10.79
C ILE A 287 -8.38 -37.11 11.61
N ASP A 288 -9.55 -37.07 10.95
CA ASP A 288 -10.84 -36.74 11.53
C ASP A 288 -11.86 -37.85 11.22
N PRO A 289 -12.02 -38.83 12.13
CA PRO A 289 -13.01 -39.89 11.98
C PRO A 289 -14.47 -39.41 12.04
N SER A 290 -14.73 -38.16 12.46
CA SER A 290 -16.07 -37.58 12.59
C SER A 290 -16.56 -36.87 11.32
N LEU A 291 -15.83 -37.00 10.22
CA LEU A 291 -16.22 -36.44 8.93
C LEU A 291 -17.51 -37.10 8.42
N GLU A 292 -18.62 -36.38 8.49
CA GLU A 292 -19.92 -36.90 8.03
C GLU A 292 -20.44 -36.22 6.76
N ASN A 293 -20.14 -34.93 6.56
CA ASN A 293 -20.75 -34.11 5.52
C ASN A 293 -19.68 -33.32 4.75
N LEU A 294 -19.50 -33.65 3.47
CA LEU A 294 -18.48 -33.06 2.62
C LEU A 294 -19.08 -32.52 1.32
N LYS A 295 -18.73 -31.29 0.96
CA LYS A 295 -18.97 -30.77 -0.39
C LYS A 295 -17.72 -30.98 -1.23
N LEU A 296 -17.88 -31.55 -2.41
CA LEU A 296 -16.80 -31.76 -3.36
C LEU A 296 -17.05 -30.90 -4.60
N MET A 297 -16.19 -29.91 -4.86
CA MET A 297 -16.31 -29.03 -6.02
C MET A 297 -15.28 -29.41 -7.09
N THR A 298 -15.76 -29.60 -8.31
CA THR A 298 -14.92 -29.82 -9.51
C THR A 298 -15.37 -28.94 -10.67
N ASP A 299 -14.57 -28.84 -11.72
CA ASP A 299 -15.07 -28.35 -12.99
C ASP A 299 -16.04 -29.36 -13.65
N GLY A 300 -16.61 -28.98 -14.79
CA GLY A 300 -17.53 -29.81 -15.57
C GLY A 300 -16.89 -30.88 -16.46
N GLY A 301 -15.61 -31.21 -16.26
CA GLY A 301 -14.87 -32.15 -17.09
C GLY A 301 -15.43 -33.58 -17.05
N PRO A 302 -15.27 -34.36 -18.13
CA PRO A 302 -15.75 -35.75 -18.20
C PRO A 302 -15.02 -36.66 -17.20
N GLU A 303 -13.80 -36.32 -16.79
CA GLU A 303 -13.08 -37.05 -15.74
C GLU A 303 -13.71 -36.86 -14.34
N ASN A 304 -14.53 -35.84 -14.16
CA ASN A 304 -15.24 -35.56 -12.91
C ASN A 304 -16.65 -36.13 -12.92
N PHE A 305 -17.38 -35.99 -14.03
CA PHE A 305 -18.76 -36.46 -14.17
C PHE A 305 -18.81 -37.75 -15.02
N ASN A 306 -18.54 -38.89 -14.38
CA ASN A 306 -18.58 -40.22 -14.99
C ASN A 306 -18.95 -41.32 -13.99
N VAL A 307 -19.25 -42.51 -14.50
CA VAL A 307 -19.71 -43.66 -13.72
C VAL A 307 -18.79 -44.01 -12.54
N ASN A 308 -17.46 -43.95 -12.70
CA ASN A 308 -16.53 -44.32 -11.62
C ASN A 308 -16.61 -43.35 -10.43
N VAL A 309 -16.83 -42.06 -10.70
CA VAL A 309 -16.98 -41.04 -9.65
C VAL A 309 -18.35 -41.16 -8.99
N THR A 310 -19.40 -41.37 -9.79
CA THR A 310 -20.76 -41.59 -9.26
C THR A 310 -20.80 -42.84 -8.37
N GLU A 311 -20.25 -43.97 -8.82
CA GLU A 311 -20.16 -45.20 -8.04
C GLU A 311 -19.34 -45.00 -6.75
N PHE A 312 -18.24 -44.24 -6.81
CA PHE A 312 -17.47 -43.94 -5.60
C PHE A 312 -18.31 -43.17 -4.57
N ILE A 313 -19.08 -42.16 -5.01
CA ILE A 313 -19.89 -41.32 -4.13
C ILE A 313 -21.10 -42.08 -3.57
N GLN A 314 -21.69 -42.99 -4.35
CA GLN A 314 -22.88 -43.75 -3.94
C GLN A 314 -22.55 -44.91 -2.99
N ASN A 315 -21.38 -45.54 -3.15
CA ASN A 315 -20.99 -46.73 -2.38
C ASN A 315 -20.15 -46.40 -1.14
N ILE A 316 -20.25 -45.18 -0.64
CA ILE A 316 -19.44 -44.73 0.48
C ILE A 316 -20.25 -44.75 1.77
N ASP A 317 -19.75 -45.46 2.76
CA ASP A 317 -20.42 -45.59 4.04
C ASP A 317 -19.94 -44.52 5.01
N GLY A 318 -20.89 -43.93 5.76
CA GLY A 318 -20.61 -43.01 6.87
C GLY A 318 -20.25 -41.58 6.47
N VAL A 319 -20.15 -41.25 5.18
CA VAL A 319 -19.85 -39.88 4.71
C VAL A 319 -20.76 -39.47 3.57
N GLU A 320 -21.59 -38.45 3.77
CA GLU A 320 -22.37 -37.85 2.69
C GLU A 320 -21.50 -36.89 1.87
N ILE A 321 -21.30 -37.21 0.59
CA ILE A 321 -20.56 -36.37 -0.36
C ILE A 321 -21.51 -35.71 -1.35
N LYS A 322 -21.65 -34.39 -1.24
CA LYS A 322 -22.35 -33.58 -2.24
C LYS A 322 -21.39 -33.12 -3.32
N HIS A 323 -21.48 -33.70 -4.52
CA HIS A 323 -20.67 -33.31 -5.67
C HIS A 323 -21.28 -32.10 -6.41
N ILE A 324 -20.47 -31.07 -6.60
CA ILE A 324 -20.86 -29.75 -7.08
C ILE A 324 -20.03 -29.39 -8.30
N LYS A 325 -20.70 -28.99 -9.37
CA LYS A 325 -20.06 -28.44 -10.57
C LYS A 325 -19.80 -26.95 -10.38
N ALA A 326 -18.54 -26.53 -10.48
CA ALA A 326 -18.15 -25.12 -10.42
C ALA A 326 -18.82 -24.31 -11.55
N LEU A 327 -19.11 -23.02 -11.28
CA LEU A 327 -19.82 -22.12 -12.20
C LEU A 327 -21.24 -22.56 -12.60
N SER A 328 -21.84 -23.51 -11.88
CA SER A 328 -23.25 -23.88 -12.03
C SER A 328 -24.02 -23.66 -10.73
N ASP A 329 -25.33 -23.44 -10.83
CA ASP A 329 -26.25 -23.31 -9.68
C ASP A 329 -25.80 -22.27 -8.64
N GLY A 330 -25.23 -21.15 -9.10
CA GLY A 330 -24.76 -20.06 -8.24
C GLY A 330 -23.41 -20.32 -7.53
N TRP A 331 -22.76 -21.46 -7.78
CA TRP A 331 -21.45 -21.76 -7.20
C TRP A 331 -20.31 -21.02 -7.92
N PRO A 332 -19.27 -20.56 -7.20
CA PRO A 332 -18.14 -19.84 -7.79
C PRO A 332 -17.21 -20.78 -8.57
N SER A 333 -16.13 -20.21 -9.12
CA SER A 333 -15.11 -20.98 -9.83
C SER A 333 -14.27 -21.87 -8.92
N ASN A 334 -13.60 -22.86 -9.53
CA ASN A 334 -12.70 -23.82 -8.87
C ASN A 334 -11.32 -23.20 -8.51
N SER A 335 -11.32 -21.93 -8.11
CA SER A 335 -10.11 -21.12 -7.91
C SER A 335 -9.13 -21.65 -6.86
N MET A 336 -9.59 -22.51 -5.94
CA MET A 336 -8.72 -23.08 -4.90
C MET A 336 -7.73 -24.11 -5.47
N ALA A 337 -8.25 -25.07 -6.24
CA ALA A 337 -7.42 -26.09 -6.86
C ALA A 337 -6.55 -25.48 -7.98
N GLU A 338 -7.09 -24.53 -8.75
CA GLU A 338 -6.30 -23.73 -9.70
C GLU A 338 -5.13 -23.00 -9.01
N ALA A 339 -5.36 -22.45 -7.81
CA ALA A 339 -4.31 -21.77 -7.05
C ALA A 339 -3.21 -22.73 -6.60
N LEU A 340 -3.57 -23.94 -6.15
CA LEU A 340 -2.60 -25.00 -5.84
C LEU A 340 -1.80 -25.38 -7.09
N ASN A 341 -2.48 -25.68 -8.20
CA ASN A 341 -1.85 -26.04 -9.47
C ASN A 341 -0.86 -24.97 -9.94
N ARG A 342 -1.25 -23.70 -9.84
CA ARG A 342 -0.36 -22.58 -10.16
C ARG A 342 0.85 -22.54 -9.24
N VAL A 343 0.68 -22.77 -7.94
CA VAL A 343 1.81 -22.78 -7.01
C VAL A 343 2.79 -23.91 -7.34
N LEU A 344 2.29 -25.14 -7.50
CA LEU A 344 3.13 -26.30 -7.80
C LEU A 344 3.94 -26.08 -9.07
N LYS A 345 3.32 -25.59 -10.14
CA LYS A 345 4.02 -25.30 -11.39
C LYS A 345 4.98 -24.12 -11.29
N THR A 346 4.50 -22.97 -10.80
CA THR A 346 5.25 -21.71 -10.86
C THR A 346 6.45 -21.70 -9.94
N PHE A 347 6.30 -22.26 -8.74
CA PHE A 347 7.35 -22.21 -7.73
C PHE A 347 8.20 -23.47 -7.74
N TYR A 348 7.64 -24.65 -7.99
CA TYR A 348 8.38 -25.92 -7.89
C TYR A 348 8.70 -26.52 -9.26
N LEU A 349 7.73 -27.16 -9.91
CA LEU A 349 7.98 -28.07 -11.04
C LEU A 349 8.71 -27.39 -12.22
N ASN A 350 8.36 -26.15 -12.57
CA ASN A 350 9.02 -25.45 -13.68
C ASN A 350 10.45 -24.99 -13.35
N ASN A 351 10.87 -25.08 -12.08
CA ASN A 351 12.20 -24.67 -11.61
C ASN A 351 13.02 -25.87 -11.10
N MET A 352 12.59 -27.09 -11.40
CA MET A 352 13.27 -28.33 -11.06
C MET A 352 13.65 -29.06 -12.35
N ASP A 353 14.79 -29.74 -12.34
CA ASP A 353 15.17 -30.62 -13.44
C ASP A 353 14.33 -31.92 -13.34
N ILE A 354 13.40 -32.09 -14.27
CA ILE A 354 12.45 -33.22 -14.33
C ILE A 354 12.48 -33.82 -15.74
N ARG A 355 13.03 -35.03 -15.86
CA ARG A 355 13.25 -35.70 -17.16
C ARG A 355 12.52 -37.04 -17.30
N THR A 356 11.95 -37.57 -16.21
CA THR A 356 11.27 -38.87 -16.19
C THR A 356 9.99 -38.80 -15.37
N LEU A 357 9.09 -39.77 -15.57
CA LEU A 357 7.89 -39.91 -14.74
C LEU A 357 8.26 -40.09 -13.26
N THR A 358 9.24 -40.96 -12.97
CA THR A 358 9.73 -41.18 -11.60
C THR A 358 10.24 -39.89 -10.98
N GLY A 359 11.07 -39.13 -11.72
CA GLY A 359 11.56 -37.83 -11.25
C GLY A 359 10.43 -36.82 -11.03
N LEU A 360 9.40 -36.81 -11.88
CA LEU A 360 8.22 -35.96 -11.67
C LEU A 360 7.50 -36.32 -10.36
N ILE A 361 7.30 -37.61 -10.08
CA ILE A 361 6.66 -38.08 -8.85
C ILE A 361 7.49 -37.68 -7.63
N GLU A 362 8.81 -37.90 -7.65
CA GLU A 362 9.71 -37.54 -6.55
C GLU A 362 9.70 -36.02 -6.27
N LYS A 363 9.86 -35.21 -7.31
CA LYS A 363 9.87 -33.74 -7.18
C LYS A 363 8.50 -33.20 -6.76
N LEU A 364 7.41 -33.81 -7.21
CA LEU A 364 6.07 -33.45 -6.78
C LEU A 364 5.85 -33.80 -5.31
N ASN A 365 6.29 -34.98 -4.86
CA ASN A 365 6.22 -35.37 -3.45
C ASN A 365 6.99 -34.39 -2.56
N PHE A 366 8.21 -34.02 -2.96
CA PHE A 366 8.96 -32.96 -2.27
C PHE A 366 8.18 -31.64 -2.23
N ALA A 367 7.64 -31.19 -3.36
CA ALA A 367 6.89 -29.93 -3.44
C ALA A 367 5.65 -29.93 -2.54
N ILE A 368 4.95 -31.07 -2.43
CA ILE A 368 3.79 -31.23 -1.55
C ILE A 368 4.19 -31.24 -0.09
N GLN A 369 5.26 -31.95 0.27
CA GLN A 369 5.78 -31.95 1.64
C GLN A 369 6.17 -30.53 2.09
N ASP A 370 6.98 -29.84 1.28
CA ASP A 370 7.38 -28.47 1.55
C ASP A 370 6.18 -27.51 1.62
N PHE A 371 5.23 -27.60 0.67
CA PHE A 371 4.04 -26.74 0.64
C PHE A 371 3.14 -26.92 1.87
N ALA A 372 2.93 -28.17 2.30
CA ALA A 372 1.88 -28.55 3.24
C ALA A 372 2.35 -28.55 4.69
N PHE A 373 3.61 -28.88 4.95
CA PHE A 373 4.12 -29.09 6.30
C PHE A 373 5.12 -28.01 6.73
N GLU A 374 5.95 -27.53 5.80
CA GLU A 374 7.04 -26.60 6.14
C GLU A 374 6.68 -25.13 5.87
N ARG A 375 6.05 -24.86 4.73
CA ARG A 375 5.90 -23.50 4.20
C ARG A 375 4.75 -22.73 4.87
N PRO A 376 5.01 -21.60 5.54
CA PRO A 376 3.96 -20.72 6.06
C PRO A 376 3.15 -20.03 4.97
N HIS A 377 1.84 -19.84 5.18
CA HIS A 377 0.97 -19.16 4.21
C HIS A 377 0.40 -17.88 4.79
N GLY A 378 0.51 -16.79 4.02
CA GLY A 378 -0.01 -15.51 4.47
C GLY A 378 -1.54 -15.40 4.49
N ILE A 379 -2.26 -16.27 3.78
CA ILE A 379 -3.73 -16.39 3.93
C ILE A 379 -4.08 -17.07 5.27
N LEU A 380 -3.22 -17.98 5.72
CA LEU A 380 -3.34 -18.71 6.98
C LEU A 380 -2.61 -18.01 8.14
N LYS A 381 -2.41 -16.69 8.02
CA LYS A 381 -1.75 -15.84 9.03
C LYS A 381 -0.37 -16.35 9.48
N GLY A 382 0.35 -17.07 8.62
CA GLY A 382 1.68 -17.60 8.91
C GLY A 382 1.70 -19.04 9.42
N LEU A 383 0.57 -19.73 9.49
CA LEU A 383 0.52 -21.17 9.72
C LEU A 383 0.74 -21.95 8.42
N THR A 384 1.18 -23.20 8.56
CA THR A 384 1.26 -24.15 7.44
C THR A 384 -0.12 -24.78 7.19
N PRO A 385 -0.40 -25.31 5.98
CA PRO A 385 -1.69 -25.91 5.69
C PRO A 385 -2.03 -27.07 6.62
N TYR A 386 -1.04 -27.89 6.98
CA TYR A 386 -1.21 -28.97 7.93
C TYR A 386 -1.63 -28.47 9.32
N GLN A 387 -0.95 -27.45 9.86
CA GLN A 387 -1.28 -26.85 11.17
C GLN A 387 -2.68 -26.23 11.25
N VAL A 388 -3.31 -25.90 10.13
CA VAL A 388 -4.70 -25.39 10.10
C VAL A 388 -5.69 -26.53 9.88
N TYR A 389 -5.24 -27.63 9.29
CA TYR A 389 -6.07 -28.80 9.03
C TYR A 389 -6.28 -29.66 10.27
N THR A 390 -5.23 -29.83 11.07
CA THR A 390 -5.21 -30.49 12.39
C THR A 390 -5.40 -29.48 13.51
#